data_AF-A0A970FNU4-F1
#
_entry.id   AF-A0A970FNU4-F1
#
_cell.length_a   1.000
_cell.length_b   1.000
_cell.length_c   1.000
_cell.angle_alpha   90.00
_cell.angle_beta   90.00
_cell.angle_gamma   90.00
#
_symmetry.space_group_name_H-M   'P 1'
#
loop_
_entity.id
_entity.type
_entity.pdbx_description
1 polymer ?
#
loop_
_entity_poly.entity_id
_entity_poly.type
_entity_poly.pdbx_seq_one_letter_code
_entity_poly.pdbx_strand_id
1 'polypeptide(L)'
;MFQIKLDTIRERTTNGPTYMKGRQYYRDGQVKRLSYDPDKGIVLAQVEGTRVYDVRVILDGNGELYDATCTCSAFTAYWGLCRHIAAVLLYCIDAYGQEHTHITPAGKPEAYVDVNGETEPASAKAQQQARRRSRTRTRDFLSRLDHVVSLAESHKQTVRFQVTLFAARSAGALPWLTFSIGTDTLHPIASIEQFAEAISRDLPLELDKEFSFDPLHHCFPSQDLPLVRMIQDAFENDYKSVFGTSHAASHNNCFTLNASRFADFLRFCDQLSDCSWQDTVKAARLPVQVRQTDLPLALLLSENPSHDQDGRPYQLEMTSQGTVRQLTVPRNIYLVDDVFYLPPAGNTRLLEPILSTFNTSGSQMLYLTTQEASWLISIMSRELQEFCPLKLQAELESRLVLEPLQAFIKLDASASGLKATVSWQYGSCRLTPNREKSEKEDDLKAADTKLIKRDFLQEKKVLNALLTAGFNWQGNRLRLNDPDFIFAFLDQSLAELKSLAQVNLSTAARQVVIRPAPDIRVNFRWLEDQDSLLLEQHYGDMPAIEQAHYLQALREKKRYIRNADGSFRRINQQHGNLLLALHDLLRLWQAAPNDQITLPRYRALSLEPIIQQLQNREAESATSPPLIS
;
A
#
# COMPACT_ATOMS: atom_id res chain seq x y z
N MET A 1 55.70 4.65 2.68
CA MET A 1 55.20 3.40 2.04
C MET A 1 54.12 3.81 1.05
N PHE A 2 54.07 3.26 -0.17
CA PHE A 2 53.07 3.69 -1.18
C PHE A 2 51.71 3.02 -0.87
N GLN A 3 50.65 3.81 -0.66
CA GLN A 3 49.34 3.31 -0.18
C GLN A 3 48.15 3.67 -1.09
N ILE A 4 48.39 4.10 -2.33
CA ILE A 4 47.30 4.39 -3.28
C ILE A 4 46.64 3.07 -3.73
N LYS A 5 45.31 3.00 -3.64
CA LYS A 5 44.51 1.86 -4.12
C LYS A 5 44.08 2.02 -5.57
N LEU A 6 43.77 0.89 -6.21
CA LEU A 6 43.32 0.87 -7.61
C LEU A 6 42.03 1.69 -7.81
N ASP A 7 41.07 1.55 -6.89
CA ASP A 7 39.79 2.26 -6.94
C ASP A 7 39.97 3.77 -6.85
N THR A 8 40.95 4.26 -6.07
CA THR A 8 41.27 5.69 -5.96
C THR A 8 41.71 6.26 -7.30
N ILE A 9 42.47 5.50 -8.11
CA ILE A 9 42.87 5.94 -9.46
C ILE A 9 41.64 5.99 -10.36
N ARG A 10 40.79 4.96 -10.34
CA ARG A 10 39.59 4.88 -11.17
C ARG A 10 38.63 6.04 -10.89
N GLU A 11 38.38 6.33 -9.61
CA GLU A 11 37.48 7.41 -9.17
C GLU A 11 38.01 8.80 -9.47
N ARG A 12 39.34 9.00 -9.41
CA ARG A 12 39.95 10.32 -9.62
C ARG A 12 40.29 10.62 -11.07
N THR A 13 40.22 9.65 -11.99
CA THR A 13 40.34 9.92 -13.43
C THR A 13 39.13 10.64 -14.00
N THR A 14 39.32 11.44 -15.06
CA THR A 14 38.28 12.27 -15.67
C THR A 14 37.04 11.48 -16.12
N ASN A 15 37.22 10.26 -16.64
CA ASN A 15 36.15 9.33 -17.00
C ASN A 15 36.70 7.89 -17.17
N GLY A 16 35.79 6.91 -17.26
CA GLY A 16 36.13 5.50 -17.50
C GLY A 16 37.06 5.27 -18.71
N PRO A 17 36.79 5.90 -19.89
CA PRO A 17 37.70 5.81 -21.03
C PRO A 17 39.12 6.35 -20.76
N THR A 18 39.27 7.38 -19.93
CA THR A 18 40.58 7.93 -19.54
C THR A 18 41.35 6.95 -18.66
N TYR A 19 40.68 6.31 -17.71
CA TYR A 19 41.25 5.21 -16.91
C TYR A 19 41.70 4.05 -17.81
N MET A 20 40.83 3.61 -18.73
CA MET A 20 41.13 2.51 -19.66
C MET A 20 42.30 2.84 -20.59
N LYS A 21 42.39 4.10 -21.08
CA LYS A 21 43.56 4.56 -21.84
C LYS A 21 44.83 4.60 -20.98
N GLY A 22 44.74 5.02 -19.72
CA GLY A 22 45.88 4.98 -18.80
C GLY A 22 46.37 3.55 -18.55
N ARG A 23 45.43 2.61 -18.38
CA ARG A 23 45.71 1.18 -18.27
C ARG A 23 46.41 0.64 -19.51
N GLN A 24 46.00 1.08 -20.69
CA GLN A 24 46.64 0.73 -21.96
C GLN A 24 48.07 1.26 -22.04
N TYR A 25 48.30 2.53 -21.70
CA TYR A 25 49.64 3.15 -21.69
C TYR A 25 50.59 2.43 -20.73
N TYR A 26 50.09 2.02 -19.56
CA TYR A 26 50.85 1.20 -18.63
C TYR A 26 51.18 -0.17 -19.21
N ARG A 27 50.18 -0.89 -19.74
CA ARG A 27 50.35 -2.21 -20.36
C ARG A 27 51.35 -2.19 -21.52
N ASP A 28 51.30 -1.14 -22.34
CA ASP A 28 52.14 -0.99 -23.52
C ASP A 28 53.56 -0.48 -23.16
N GLY A 29 53.89 -0.34 -21.87
CA GLY A 29 55.23 0.04 -21.40
C GLY A 29 55.61 1.48 -21.76
N GLN A 30 54.63 2.37 -21.89
CA GLN A 30 54.83 3.77 -22.29
C GLN A 30 55.29 4.68 -21.14
N VAL A 31 55.27 4.19 -19.90
CA VAL A 31 55.91 4.85 -18.76
C VAL A 31 57.42 4.61 -18.85
N LYS A 32 58.19 5.68 -19.01
CA LYS A 32 59.66 5.73 -19.15
C LYS A 32 60.25 6.60 -18.04
N ARG A 33 61.54 6.40 -17.74
CA ARG A 33 62.33 7.24 -16.83
C ARG A 33 61.57 7.55 -15.53
N LEU A 34 61.36 6.54 -14.70
CA LEU A 34 60.61 6.69 -13.45
C LEU A 34 61.57 6.73 -12.26
N SER A 35 61.37 7.68 -11.35
CA SER A 35 61.98 7.67 -10.02
C SER A 35 60.92 7.85 -8.95
N TYR A 36 61.11 7.14 -7.85
CA TYR A 36 60.31 7.28 -6.65
C TYR A 36 61.25 7.54 -5.47
N ASP A 37 61.10 8.70 -4.83
CA ASP A 37 61.78 9.09 -3.60
C ASP A 37 60.81 8.82 -2.42
N PRO A 38 61.00 7.72 -1.66
CA PRO A 38 60.08 7.33 -0.60
C PRO A 38 60.10 8.28 0.60
N ASP A 39 61.22 8.96 0.85
CA ASP A 39 61.40 9.87 1.97
C ASP A 39 60.68 11.20 1.72
N LYS A 40 60.65 11.66 0.47
CA LYS A 40 59.94 12.87 0.07
C LYS A 40 58.51 12.62 -0.42
N GLY A 41 58.14 11.37 -0.68
CA GLY A 41 56.85 11.01 -1.26
C GLY A 41 56.68 11.53 -2.70
N ILE A 42 57.75 11.62 -3.48
CA ILE A 42 57.70 12.20 -4.84
C ILE A 42 57.94 11.11 -5.88
N VAL A 43 57.05 11.00 -6.85
CA VAL A 43 57.26 10.22 -8.08
C VAL A 43 57.45 11.16 -9.26
N LEU A 44 58.50 10.96 -10.04
CA LEU A 44 58.74 11.62 -11.31
C LEU A 44 58.78 10.56 -12.41
N ALA A 45 58.10 10.81 -13.52
CA ALA A 45 58.08 9.91 -14.66
C ALA A 45 57.93 10.66 -15.98
N GLN A 46 58.38 10.04 -17.06
CA GLN A 46 58.10 10.48 -18.42
C GLN A 46 57.18 9.48 -19.10
N VAL A 47 56.09 9.94 -19.73
CA VAL A 47 55.17 9.05 -20.44
C VAL A 47 55.23 9.34 -21.93
N GLU A 48 55.54 8.32 -22.71
CA GLU A 48 55.65 8.39 -24.17
C GLU A 48 54.26 8.31 -24.80
N GLY A 49 53.90 9.32 -25.60
CA GLY A 49 52.64 9.37 -26.35
C GLY A 49 52.86 10.05 -27.69
N THR A 50 52.02 11.00 -28.08
CA THR A 50 52.28 11.83 -29.29
C THR A 50 53.51 12.72 -29.12
N ARG A 51 53.89 13.01 -27.88
CA ARG A 51 55.17 13.56 -27.44
C ARG A 51 55.48 13.00 -26.05
N VAL A 52 56.65 13.30 -25.50
CA VAL A 52 56.99 12.94 -24.12
C VAL A 52 56.28 13.89 -23.16
N TYR A 53 55.61 13.32 -22.14
CA TYR A 53 54.93 14.08 -21.10
C TYR A 53 55.58 13.84 -19.74
N ASP A 54 55.94 14.92 -19.05
CA ASP A 54 56.44 14.84 -17.68
C ASP A 54 55.26 14.72 -16.73
N VAL A 55 55.34 13.71 -15.86
CA VAL A 55 54.36 13.42 -14.80
C VAL A 55 55.06 13.54 -13.47
N ARG A 56 54.44 14.28 -12.56
CA ARG A 56 54.88 14.40 -11.18
C ARG A 56 53.73 14.08 -10.24
N VAL A 57 53.94 13.12 -9.35
CA VAL A 57 53.02 12.74 -8.28
C VAL A 57 53.65 13.07 -6.93
N ILE A 58 52.83 13.57 -6.02
CA ILE A 58 53.19 13.89 -4.64
C ILE A 58 52.27 13.08 -3.74
N LEU A 59 52.89 12.35 -2.82
CA LEU A 59 52.22 11.58 -1.78
C LEU A 59 52.28 12.35 -0.46
N ASP A 60 51.31 12.11 0.41
CA ASP A 60 51.34 12.63 1.78
C ASP A 60 52.18 11.75 2.72
N GLY A 61 52.23 12.11 4.01
CA GLY A 61 52.98 11.36 5.03
C GLY A 61 52.46 9.94 5.28
N ASN A 62 51.25 9.62 4.81
CA ASN A 62 50.67 8.28 4.89
C ASN A 62 50.93 7.47 3.60
N GLY A 63 51.43 8.11 2.55
CA GLY A 63 51.67 7.48 1.25
C GLY A 63 50.46 7.47 0.32
N GLU A 64 49.44 8.27 0.62
CA GLU A 64 48.25 8.47 -0.21
C GLU A 64 48.47 9.57 -1.24
N LEU A 65 47.61 9.62 -2.26
CA LEU A 65 47.69 10.61 -3.34
C LEU A 65 47.33 12.02 -2.85
N TYR A 66 48.34 12.87 -2.66
CA TYR A 66 48.17 14.28 -2.29
C TYR A 66 47.97 15.20 -3.49
N ASP A 67 48.86 15.13 -4.49
CA ASP A 67 48.81 15.97 -5.69
C ASP A 67 49.40 15.25 -6.90
N ALA A 68 48.95 15.59 -8.10
CA ALA A 68 49.51 15.06 -9.34
C ALA A 68 49.42 16.07 -10.48
N THR A 69 50.47 16.15 -11.28
CA THR A 69 50.58 17.08 -12.40
C THR A 69 51.12 16.39 -13.64
N CYS A 70 50.66 16.82 -14.81
CA CYS A 70 51.12 16.33 -16.10
C CYS A 70 51.20 17.46 -17.13
N THR A 71 52.18 17.42 -18.03
CA THR A 71 52.35 18.41 -19.11
C THR A 71 51.45 18.18 -20.35
N CYS A 72 50.43 17.33 -20.24
CA CYS A 72 49.51 17.05 -21.35
C CYS A 72 48.33 18.04 -21.41
N SER A 73 47.85 18.31 -22.63
CA SER A 73 46.72 19.21 -22.86
C SER A 73 45.43 18.73 -22.17
N ALA A 74 45.25 17.42 -22.03
CA ALA A 74 44.10 16.85 -21.33
C ALA A 74 44.12 17.17 -19.82
N PHE A 75 45.30 17.26 -19.19
CA PHE A 75 45.40 17.64 -17.77
C PHE A 75 45.10 19.13 -17.58
N THR A 76 45.42 19.97 -18.56
CA THR A 76 45.08 21.40 -18.51
C THR A 76 43.62 21.68 -18.86
N ALA A 77 43.00 20.85 -19.72
CA ALA A 77 41.64 21.08 -20.23
C ALA A 77 40.53 20.45 -19.36
N TYR A 78 40.83 19.40 -18.59
CA TYR A 78 39.82 18.63 -17.86
C TYR A 78 40.16 18.48 -16.38
N TRP A 79 39.15 18.37 -15.53
CA TRP A 79 39.29 18.03 -14.12
C TRP A 79 39.58 16.52 -13.95
N GLY A 80 40.45 16.18 -12.99
CA GLY A 80 40.83 14.79 -12.68
C GLY A 80 42.16 14.32 -13.27
N LEU A 81 42.51 13.07 -12.97
CA LEU A 81 43.74 12.44 -13.43
C LEU A 81 43.65 12.12 -14.92
N CYS A 82 44.59 12.65 -15.70
CA CYS A 82 44.71 12.30 -17.10
C CYS A 82 45.24 10.87 -17.26
N ARG A 83 45.11 10.31 -18.48
CA ARG A 83 45.60 8.96 -18.81
C ARG A 83 47.08 8.72 -18.47
N HIS A 84 47.94 9.73 -18.58
CA HIS A 84 49.37 9.60 -18.27
C HIS A 84 49.64 9.49 -16.77
N ILE A 85 48.92 10.27 -15.94
CA ILE A 85 49.00 10.16 -14.48
C ILE A 85 48.47 8.80 -14.04
N ALA A 86 47.34 8.36 -14.59
CA ALA A 86 46.79 7.03 -14.31
C ALA A 86 47.79 5.92 -14.65
N ALA A 87 48.46 5.99 -15.80
CA ALA A 87 49.48 5.02 -16.20
C ALA A 87 50.65 4.94 -15.20
N VAL A 88 51.14 6.09 -14.72
CA VAL A 88 52.23 6.17 -13.73
C VAL A 88 51.80 5.61 -12.38
N LEU A 89 50.59 5.95 -11.92
CA LEU A 89 50.07 5.45 -10.65
C LEU A 89 49.84 3.92 -10.68
N LEU A 90 49.33 3.39 -11.79
CA LEU A 90 49.17 1.94 -11.99
C LEU A 90 50.52 1.22 -11.94
N TYR A 91 51.55 1.78 -12.58
CA TYR A 91 52.91 1.26 -12.47
C TYR A 91 53.39 1.27 -11.01
N CYS A 92 53.19 2.38 -10.29
CA CYS A 92 53.64 2.51 -8.90
C CYS A 92 52.92 1.57 -7.94
N ILE A 93 51.65 1.23 -8.19
CA ILE A 93 50.94 0.20 -7.43
C ILE A 93 51.68 -1.13 -7.55
N ASP A 94 51.95 -1.59 -8.78
CA ASP A 94 52.64 -2.88 -8.98
C ASP A 94 54.10 -2.87 -8.51
N ALA A 95 54.78 -1.73 -8.58
CA ALA A 95 56.20 -1.64 -8.24
C ALA A 95 56.46 -1.39 -6.74
N TYR A 96 55.57 -0.66 -6.05
CA TYR A 96 55.82 -0.13 -4.71
C TYR A 96 54.63 -0.24 -3.75
N GLY A 97 53.43 -0.58 -4.26
CA GLY A 97 52.20 -0.71 -3.48
C GLY A 97 52.05 -2.06 -2.79
N GLN A 98 51.00 -2.18 -1.96
CA GLN A 98 50.61 -3.45 -1.34
C GLN A 98 49.64 -4.26 -2.21
N GLU A 99 48.87 -3.58 -3.06
CA GLU A 99 47.96 -4.18 -4.05
C GLU A 99 48.68 -4.37 -5.39
N HIS A 100 48.16 -5.26 -6.24
CA HIS A 100 48.68 -5.49 -7.59
C HIS A 100 47.55 -5.32 -8.61
N THR A 101 47.85 -4.70 -9.75
CA THR A 101 46.90 -4.42 -10.83
C THR A 101 46.64 -5.64 -11.72
N HIS A 102 47.47 -6.70 -11.60
CA HIS A 102 47.49 -7.89 -12.46
C HIS A 102 47.75 -7.60 -13.94
N ILE A 103 48.40 -6.47 -14.26
CA ILE A 103 48.79 -6.10 -15.62
C ILE A 103 50.29 -6.35 -15.79
N THR A 104 50.68 -7.10 -16.82
CA THR A 104 52.09 -7.29 -17.18
C THR A 104 52.50 -6.23 -18.20
N PRO A 105 53.34 -5.24 -17.85
CA PRO A 105 53.77 -4.21 -18.80
C PRO A 105 54.79 -4.76 -19.81
N ALA A 106 54.79 -4.20 -21.03
CA ALA A 106 55.69 -4.59 -22.12
C ALA A 106 57.19 -4.29 -21.85
N GLY A 107 57.52 -3.51 -20.82
CA GLY A 107 58.89 -3.23 -20.39
C GLY A 107 58.95 -2.44 -19.07
N LYS A 108 60.08 -2.52 -18.35
CA LYS A 108 60.34 -1.72 -17.14
C LYS A 108 60.95 -0.36 -17.52
N PRO A 109 60.52 0.76 -16.90
CA PRO A 109 61.14 2.06 -17.09
C PRO A 109 62.59 2.09 -16.58
N GLU A 110 63.45 2.79 -17.31
CA GLU A 110 64.79 3.16 -16.87
C GLU A 110 64.74 4.16 -15.68
N ALA A 111 65.84 4.33 -14.96
CA ALA A 111 65.92 5.29 -13.86
C ALA A 111 65.88 6.74 -14.37
N TYR A 112 65.10 7.60 -13.71
CA TYR A 112 65.08 9.04 -13.99
C TYR A 112 66.39 9.71 -13.56
N VAL A 113 67.08 10.40 -14.48
CA VAL A 113 68.33 11.13 -14.20
C VAL A 113 68.03 12.63 -14.14
N ASP A 114 68.27 13.23 -12.97
CA ASP A 114 68.05 14.66 -12.72
C ASP A 114 69.26 15.48 -13.21
N VAL A 115 69.04 16.50 -14.05
CA VAL A 115 70.13 17.26 -14.70
C VAL A 115 70.52 18.53 -13.93
N ASN A 116 69.90 18.84 -12.78
CA ASN A 116 70.32 20.01 -11.99
C ASN A 116 70.33 19.69 -10.49
N GLY A 117 71.51 19.33 -9.98
CA GLY A 117 71.78 19.23 -8.56
C GLY A 117 71.95 20.61 -7.93
N GLU A 118 71.41 20.78 -6.71
CA GLU A 118 72.06 21.41 -5.55
C GLU A 118 71.08 21.50 -4.37
N THR A 119 71.50 20.99 -3.21
CA THR A 119 70.77 20.96 -1.93
C THR A 119 71.28 22.03 -0.97
N GLU A 120 70.40 22.93 -0.50
CA GLU A 120 70.61 23.79 0.67
C GLU A 120 69.27 24.14 1.38
N PRO A 121 69.28 24.51 2.69
CA PRO A 121 68.19 24.16 3.61
C PRO A 121 66.98 25.08 3.64
N ALA A 122 65.89 24.52 4.17
CA ALA A 122 64.51 24.93 4.04
C ALA A 122 64.01 25.82 5.21
N SER A 123 63.53 27.03 4.89
CA SER A 123 62.39 27.66 5.60
C SER A 123 61.80 28.86 4.82
N ALA A 124 62.63 29.74 4.25
CA ALA A 124 62.16 30.92 3.52
C ALA A 124 61.67 30.62 2.08
N LYS A 125 62.30 29.68 1.37
CA LYS A 125 61.89 29.27 0.01
C LYS A 125 60.57 28.50 0.01
N ALA A 126 60.19 27.81 1.09
CA ALA A 126 58.91 27.09 1.17
C ALA A 126 57.70 28.05 1.09
N GLN A 127 57.77 29.19 1.77
CA GLN A 127 56.76 30.26 1.66
C GLN A 127 56.79 30.96 0.30
N GLN A 128 57.96 31.16 -0.31
CA GLN A 128 58.07 31.75 -1.64
C GLN A 128 57.61 30.79 -2.75
N GLN A 129 57.84 29.49 -2.59
CA GLN A 129 57.37 28.42 -3.48
C GLN A 129 55.88 28.16 -3.30
N ALA A 130 55.34 28.23 -2.07
CA ALA A 130 53.91 28.23 -1.81
C ALA A 130 53.21 29.47 -2.41
N ARG A 131 53.82 30.66 -2.32
CA ARG A 131 53.34 31.88 -3.00
C ARG A 131 53.40 31.79 -4.52
N ARG A 132 54.45 31.16 -5.09
CA ARG A 132 54.53 30.86 -6.52
C ARG A 132 53.44 29.87 -6.95
N ARG A 133 53.26 28.77 -6.22
CA ARG A 133 52.19 27.78 -6.46
C ARG A 133 50.80 28.41 -6.32
N SER A 134 50.61 29.28 -5.32
CA SER A 134 49.38 30.06 -5.13
C SER A 134 49.14 30.98 -6.32
N ARG A 135 50.12 31.77 -6.80
CA ARG A 135 49.96 32.59 -8.02
C ARG A 135 49.63 31.75 -9.25
N THR A 136 50.25 30.59 -9.43
CA THR A 136 49.93 29.69 -10.54
C THR A 136 48.50 29.17 -10.42
N ARG A 137 48.07 28.74 -9.22
CA ARG A 137 46.69 28.31 -8.94
C ARG A 137 45.69 29.46 -9.07
N THR A 138 46.04 30.67 -8.67
CA THR A 138 45.20 31.86 -8.83
C THR A 138 45.06 32.22 -10.30
N ARG A 139 46.13 32.15 -11.09
CA ARG A 139 46.06 32.39 -12.53
C ARG A 139 45.22 31.33 -13.24
N ASP A 140 45.38 30.06 -12.86
CA ASP A 140 44.56 28.95 -13.36
C ASP A 140 43.09 29.10 -12.96
N PHE A 141 42.81 29.44 -11.69
CA PHE A 141 41.47 29.78 -11.22
C PHE A 141 40.86 30.94 -11.99
N LEU A 142 41.59 32.05 -12.15
CA LEU A 142 41.10 33.22 -12.89
C LEU A 142 40.85 32.89 -14.36
N SER A 143 41.73 32.12 -15.01
CA SER A 143 41.53 31.69 -16.40
C SER A 143 40.32 30.77 -16.55
N ARG A 144 40.09 29.86 -15.59
CA ARG A 144 38.92 28.99 -15.58
C ARG A 144 37.64 29.76 -15.28
N LEU A 145 37.70 30.72 -14.35
CA LEU A 145 36.58 31.58 -14.00
C LEU A 145 36.22 32.47 -15.18
N ASP A 146 37.20 33.06 -15.87
CA ASP A 146 37.00 33.87 -17.08
C ASP A 146 36.36 33.03 -18.20
N HIS A 147 36.79 31.78 -18.37
CA HIS A 147 36.14 30.84 -19.29
C HIS A 147 34.69 30.52 -18.88
N VAL A 148 34.44 30.23 -17.60
CA VAL A 148 33.09 29.96 -17.07
C VAL A 148 32.18 31.19 -17.19
N VAL A 149 32.70 32.39 -16.95
CA VAL A 149 31.98 33.66 -17.13
C VAL A 149 31.67 33.88 -18.61
N SER A 150 32.61 33.62 -19.52
CA SER A 150 32.36 33.69 -20.97
C SER A 150 31.29 32.70 -21.45
N LEU A 151 31.18 31.53 -20.80
CA LEU A 151 30.14 30.54 -21.05
C LEU A 151 28.78 30.99 -20.48
N ALA A 152 28.77 31.66 -19.33
CA ALA A 152 27.56 32.21 -18.71
C ALA A 152 26.96 33.39 -19.50
N GLU A 153 27.79 34.16 -20.21
CA GLU A 153 27.36 35.27 -21.08
C GLU A 153 26.94 34.81 -22.49
N SER A 154 27.23 33.56 -22.86
CA SER A 154 26.88 33.01 -24.16
C SER A 154 25.40 32.61 -24.24
N HIS A 155 24.68 33.14 -25.24
CA HIS A 155 23.30 32.75 -25.49
C HIS A 155 23.30 31.36 -26.14
N LYS A 156 22.82 30.35 -25.41
CA LYS A 156 22.73 28.99 -25.94
C LYS A 156 21.71 28.91 -27.06
N GLN A 157 22.07 28.27 -28.16
CA GLN A 157 21.17 28.01 -29.27
C GLN A 157 20.23 26.85 -28.91
N THR A 158 18.94 27.05 -29.12
CA THR A 158 17.95 25.99 -28.86
C THR A 158 17.99 24.93 -29.95
N VAL A 159 18.09 23.66 -29.55
CA VAL A 159 18.07 22.52 -30.48
C VAL A 159 16.65 21.96 -30.62
N ARG A 160 16.34 21.45 -31.81
CA ARG A 160 15.15 20.64 -32.04
C ARG A 160 15.41 19.24 -31.50
N PHE A 161 14.43 18.72 -30.77
CA PHE A 161 14.52 17.41 -30.14
C PHE A 161 13.27 16.60 -30.47
N GLN A 162 13.44 15.59 -31.32
CA GLN A 162 12.39 14.71 -31.78
C GLN A 162 12.42 13.40 -30.99
N VAL A 163 11.24 13.00 -30.50
CA VAL A 163 11.03 11.83 -29.66
C VAL A 163 10.06 10.90 -30.36
N THR A 164 10.46 9.64 -30.55
CA THR A 164 9.56 8.60 -31.05
C THR A 164 9.40 7.51 -30.01
N LEU A 165 8.18 7.31 -29.53
CA LEU A 165 7.78 6.21 -28.65
C LEU A 165 7.47 4.97 -29.48
N PHE A 166 8.12 3.86 -29.14
CA PHE A 166 7.78 2.54 -29.64
C PHE A 166 7.10 1.75 -28.53
N ALA A 167 5.86 1.35 -28.78
CA ALA A 167 5.08 0.54 -27.85
C ALA A 167 4.35 -0.54 -28.64
N ALA A 168 4.76 -1.79 -28.44
CA ALA A 168 4.06 -2.91 -29.03
C ALA A 168 2.63 -2.96 -28.49
N ARG A 169 1.66 -3.27 -29.34
CA ARG A 169 0.26 -3.47 -28.91
C ARG A 169 0.03 -4.77 -28.10
N SER A 170 1.03 -5.27 -27.37
CA SER A 170 0.95 -6.43 -26.48
C SER A 170 1.80 -6.23 -25.23
N ALA A 171 1.39 -6.82 -24.10
CA ALA A 171 2.06 -6.67 -22.80
C ALA A 171 3.44 -7.34 -22.68
N GLY A 172 3.95 -7.95 -23.76
CA GLY A 172 5.17 -8.77 -23.74
C GLY A 172 6.48 -8.02 -24.01
N ALA A 173 6.42 -6.83 -24.63
CA ALA A 173 7.61 -6.03 -24.94
C ALA A 173 7.57 -4.72 -24.15
N LEU A 174 8.69 -4.39 -23.50
CA LEU A 174 8.84 -3.08 -22.86
C LEU A 174 8.84 -2.00 -23.95
N PRO A 175 8.15 -0.87 -23.75
CA PRO A 175 8.24 0.25 -24.67
C PRO A 175 9.61 0.90 -24.58
N TRP A 176 10.04 1.53 -25.67
CA TRP A 176 11.28 2.28 -25.72
C TRP A 176 11.14 3.59 -26.49
N LEU A 177 12.03 4.53 -26.22
CA LEU A 177 12.13 5.78 -26.95
C LEU A 177 13.36 5.77 -27.85
N THR A 178 13.25 6.44 -28.99
CA THR A 178 14.39 6.84 -29.82
C THR A 178 14.38 8.33 -30.01
N PHE A 179 15.56 8.92 -30.15
CA PHE A 179 15.73 10.36 -30.20
C PHE A 179 16.45 10.81 -31.47
N SER A 180 16.11 12.00 -31.94
CA SER A 180 16.88 12.71 -32.96
C SER A 180 16.99 14.18 -32.57
N ILE A 181 18.17 14.77 -32.75
CA ILE A 181 18.49 16.11 -32.28
C ILE A 181 19.23 16.90 -33.35
N GLY A 182 19.01 18.20 -33.40
CA GLY A 182 19.77 19.11 -34.27
C GLY A 182 19.18 20.50 -34.35
N THR A 183 19.89 21.43 -34.98
CA THR A 183 19.42 22.82 -35.15
C THR A 183 18.54 22.97 -36.39
N ASP A 184 19.11 22.64 -37.56
CA ASP A 184 18.42 22.72 -38.86
C ASP A 184 17.97 21.33 -39.33
N THR A 185 18.88 20.36 -39.30
CA THR A 185 18.67 18.95 -39.65
C THR A 185 18.66 18.07 -38.40
N LEU A 186 17.74 17.11 -38.31
CA LEU A 186 17.66 16.17 -37.19
C LEU A 186 18.59 14.99 -37.43
N HIS A 187 19.50 14.75 -36.48
CA HIS A 187 20.43 13.61 -36.50
C HIS A 187 20.00 12.56 -35.47
N PRO A 188 19.86 11.27 -35.85
CA PRO A 188 19.46 10.23 -34.93
C PRO A 188 20.56 9.92 -33.90
N ILE A 189 20.17 9.71 -32.66
CA ILE A 189 21.10 9.34 -31.59
C ILE A 189 21.41 7.84 -31.67
N ALA A 190 22.66 7.51 -32.00
CA ALA A 190 23.11 6.13 -32.17
C ALA A 190 23.38 5.40 -30.84
N SER A 191 23.81 6.13 -29.80
CA SER A 191 24.04 5.60 -28.46
C SER A 191 23.32 6.45 -27.41
N ILE A 192 22.29 5.89 -26.78
CA ILE A 192 21.58 6.51 -25.68
C ILE A 192 22.48 6.68 -24.46
N GLU A 193 23.41 5.74 -24.24
CA GLU A 193 24.37 5.81 -23.13
C GLU A 193 25.28 7.02 -23.26
N GLN A 194 25.86 7.22 -24.45
CA GLN A 194 26.73 8.36 -24.72
C GLN A 194 25.94 9.67 -24.69
N PHE A 195 24.70 9.67 -25.19
CA PHE A 195 23.83 10.84 -25.10
C PHE A 195 23.49 11.19 -23.65
N ALA A 196 23.12 10.19 -22.85
CA ALA A 196 22.80 10.38 -21.44
C ALA A 196 24.02 10.83 -20.62
N GLU A 197 25.21 10.28 -20.90
CA GLU A 197 26.47 10.76 -20.29
C GLU A 197 26.77 12.21 -20.69
N ALA A 198 26.60 12.54 -21.97
CA ALA A 198 26.85 13.88 -22.51
C ALA A 198 25.98 14.95 -21.85
N ILE A 199 24.67 14.71 -21.73
CA ILE A 199 23.75 15.63 -21.05
C ILE A 199 23.93 15.66 -19.53
N SER A 200 24.43 14.59 -18.91
CA SER A 200 24.60 14.52 -17.44
C SER A 200 25.91 15.16 -16.96
N ARG A 201 26.93 15.21 -17.83
CA ARG A 201 28.27 15.71 -17.49
C ARG A 201 28.69 16.94 -18.29
N ASP A 202 27.75 17.54 -19.02
CA ASP A 202 27.98 18.67 -19.92
C ASP A 202 29.14 18.41 -20.92
N LEU A 203 29.14 17.24 -21.56
CA LEU A 203 30.16 16.85 -22.55
C LEU A 203 29.63 17.02 -23.98
N PRO A 204 30.47 17.42 -24.95
CA PRO A 204 30.09 17.44 -26.34
C PRO A 204 29.90 16.01 -26.89
N LEU A 205 28.89 15.83 -27.74
CA LEU A 205 28.55 14.58 -28.40
C LEU A 205 28.55 14.77 -29.92
N GLU A 206 29.52 14.15 -30.59
CA GLU A 206 29.56 14.07 -32.05
C GLU A 206 28.49 13.09 -32.56
N LEU A 207 27.55 13.60 -33.36
CA LEU A 207 26.47 12.80 -33.96
C LEU A 207 26.74 12.47 -35.42
N ASP A 208 27.34 13.42 -36.14
CA ASP A 208 27.82 13.25 -37.51
C ASP A 208 29.07 14.13 -37.73
N LYS A 209 29.71 14.03 -38.88
CA LYS A 209 30.89 14.83 -39.25
C LYS A 209 30.61 16.33 -39.26
N GLU A 210 29.35 16.72 -39.48
CA GLU A 210 28.93 18.11 -39.64
C GLU A 210 28.20 18.67 -38.41
N PHE A 211 27.83 17.83 -37.44
CA PHE A 211 27.08 18.27 -36.26
C PHE A 211 27.55 17.60 -34.97
N SER A 212 27.88 18.43 -33.98
CA SER A 212 28.21 18.03 -32.61
C SER A 212 27.29 18.75 -31.64
N PHE A 213 26.58 17.99 -30.81
CA PHE A 213 25.77 18.53 -29.74
C PHE A 213 26.67 18.88 -28.56
N ASP A 214 26.92 20.17 -28.36
CA ASP A 214 27.64 20.70 -27.19
C ASP A 214 26.69 21.36 -26.17
N PRO A 215 26.51 20.81 -24.95
CA PRO A 215 25.71 21.41 -23.87
C PRO A 215 26.16 22.82 -23.46
N LEU A 216 27.39 23.23 -23.76
CA LEU A 216 27.88 24.59 -23.51
C LEU A 216 27.24 25.61 -24.46
N HIS A 217 27.03 25.22 -25.72
CA HIS A 217 26.51 26.10 -26.77
C HIS A 217 25.03 25.84 -27.10
N HIS A 218 24.49 24.68 -26.70
CA HIS A 218 23.14 24.26 -27.01
C HIS A 218 22.29 24.10 -25.76
N CYS A 219 20.99 24.38 -25.90
CA CYS A 219 20.00 24.12 -24.85
C CYS A 219 18.77 23.42 -25.43
N PHE A 220 18.13 22.60 -24.61
CA PHE A 220 16.82 22.05 -24.94
C PHE A 220 15.72 23.09 -24.70
N PRO A 221 14.63 23.06 -25.47
CA PRO A 221 13.46 23.86 -25.15
C PRO A 221 12.91 23.46 -23.78
N SER A 222 12.33 24.42 -23.06
CA SER A 222 11.84 24.23 -21.68
C SER A 222 10.86 23.08 -21.55
N GLN A 223 10.09 22.83 -22.61
CA GLN A 223 9.06 21.81 -22.71
C GLN A 223 9.61 20.37 -22.76
N ASP A 224 10.87 20.19 -23.21
CA ASP A 224 11.52 18.87 -23.28
C ASP A 224 12.37 18.54 -22.05
N LEU A 225 12.61 19.53 -21.17
CA LEU A 225 13.41 19.35 -19.96
C LEU A 225 12.92 18.21 -19.03
N PRO A 226 11.61 17.93 -18.88
CA PRO A 226 11.15 16.77 -18.10
C PRO A 226 11.70 15.45 -18.63
N LEU A 227 11.77 15.28 -19.95
CA LEU A 227 12.33 14.07 -20.59
C LEU A 227 13.85 14.01 -20.45
N VAL A 228 14.54 15.15 -20.62
CA VAL A 228 16.00 15.22 -20.41
C VAL A 228 16.37 14.80 -19.00
N ARG A 229 15.63 15.28 -17.98
CA ARG A 229 15.81 14.88 -16.58
C ARG A 229 15.57 13.38 -16.37
N MET A 230 14.52 12.83 -16.98
CA MET A 230 14.27 11.38 -16.91
C MET A 230 15.44 10.55 -17.48
N ILE A 231 16.08 11.02 -18.57
CA ILE A 231 17.25 10.36 -19.16
C ILE A 231 18.46 10.49 -18.24
N GLN A 232 18.71 11.67 -17.65
CA GLN A 232 19.77 11.89 -16.67
C GLN A 232 19.59 10.99 -15.42
N ASP A 233 18.39 10.96 -14.85
CA ASP A 233 18.06 10.13 -13.69
C ASP A 233 18.27 8.64 -13.98
N ALA A 234 17.89 8.18 -15.18
CA ALA A 234 18.14 6.80 -15.61
C ALA A 234 19.63 6.51 -15.75
N PHE A 235 20.44 7.44 -16.28
CA PHE A 235 21.89 7.32 -16.36
C PHE A 235 22.55 7.16 -14.99
N GLU A 236 22.11 7.94 -14.01
CA GLU A 236 22.68 7.88 -12.67
C GLU A 236 22.32 6.61 -11.90
N ASN A 237 21.07 6.12 -12.05
CA ASN A 237 20.56 5.02 -11.24
C ASN A 237 20.72 3.64 -11.90
N ASP A 238 20.51 3.54 -13.22
CA ASP A 238 20.46 2.25 -13.92
C ASP A 238 21.81 1.89 -14.53
N TYR A 239 22.45 2.86 -15.19
CA TYR A 239 23.66 2.58 -15.93
C TYR A 239 24.87 2.45 -14.99
N LYS A 240 25.02 3.33 -13.99
CA LYS A 240 26.08 3.20 -12.98
C LYS A 240 26.00 1.91 -12.15
N SER A 241 24.80 1.36 -11.93
CA SER A 241 24.61 0.12 -11.16
C SER A 241 24.86 -1.15 -12.01
N VAL A 242 24.60 -1.11 -13.33
CA VAL A 242 24.78 -2.25 -14.25
C VAL A 242 26.21 -2.36 -14.80
N PHE A 243 26.99 -1.26 -14.88
CA PHE A 243 28.37 -1.29 -15.38
C PHE A 243 29.39 -2.02 -14.47
N GLY A 244 28.96 -2.59 -13.35
CA GLY A 244 29.75 -3.55 -12.57
C GLY A 244 29.82 -4.94 -13.21
N THR A 245 28.83 -5.35 -14.02
CA THR A 245 28.78 -6.68 -14.61
C THR A 245 27.96 -6.69 -15.91
N SER A 246 28.63 -6.94 -17.03
CA SER A 246 28.08 -7.60 -18.23
C SER A 246 27.39 -6.74 -19.31
N HIS A 247 28.03 -6.75 -20.48
CA HIS A 247 27.47 -6.79 -21.85
C HIS A 247 25.94 -6.83 -22.01
N ALA A 248 25.30 -5.67 -22.17
CA ALA A 248 24.00 -5.56 -22.86
C ALA A 248 24.16 -4.78 -24.18
N ALA A 249 25.03 -5.29 -25.05
CA ALA A 249 25.41 -4.66 -26.31
C ALA A 249 24.48 -5.01 -27.49
N SER A 250 23.15 -4.94 -27.35
CA SER A 250 22.25 -5.22 -28.50
C SER A 250 21.31 -4.09 -28.93
N HIS A 251 21.01 -3.08 -28.09
CA HIS A 251 20.17 -1.95 -28.51
C HIS A 251 20.67 -0.62 -27.93
N ASN A 252 21.85 -0.20 -28.37
CA ASN A 252 22.50 1.00 -27.85
C ASN A 252 21.73 2.29 -28.21
N ASN A 253 20.75 2.26 -29.12
CA ASN A 253 19.96 3.44 -29.54
C ASN A 253 18.56 3.53 -28.90
N CYS A 254 18.18 2.60 -28.01
CA CYS A 254 16.84 2.52 -27.44
C CYS A 254 16.85 2.86 -25.94
N PHE A 255 16.08 3.88 -25.55
CA PHE A 255 15.84 4.17 -24.14
C PHE A 255 14.64 3.36 -23.64
N THR A 256 14.91 2.26 -22.96
CA THR A 256 13.86 1.36 -22.47
C THR A 256 13.11 1.97 -21.29
N LEU A 257 11.78 1.94 -21.37
CA LEU A 257 10.89 2.45 -20.33
C LEU A 257 10.37 1.28 -19.51
N ASN A 258 10.75 1.23 -18.23
CA ASN A 258 10.06 0.38 -17.27
C ASN A 258 8.62 0.90 -17.04
N ALA A 259 7.77 0.10 -16.39
CA ALA A 259 6.35 0.45 -16.21
C ALA A 259 6.11 1.77 -15.45
N SER A 260 7.02 2.18 -14.56
CA SER A 260 6.93 3.46 -13.85
C SER A 260 7.27 4.61 -14.79
N ARG A 261 8.45 4.56 -15.42
CA ARG A 261 8.92 5.60 -16.35
C ARG A 261 8.00 5.75 -17.54
N PHE A 262 7.40 4.65 -18.01
CA PHE A 262 6.43 4.72 -19.09
C PHE A 262 5.18 5.50 -18.67
N ALA A 263 4.66 5.25 -17.46
CA ALA A 263 3.54 6.03 -16.94
C ALA A 263 3.93 7.50 -16.76
N ASP A 264 5.10 7.77 -16.19
CA ASP A 264 5.61 9.12 -15.97
C ASP A 264 5.77 9.88 -17.30
N PHE A 265 6.34 9.22 -18.32
CA PHE A 265 6.49 9.75 -19.68
C PHE A 265 5.14 10.14 -20.29
N LEU A 266 4.15 9.25 -20.24
CA LEU A 266 2.83 9.53 -20.80
C LEU A 266 2.12 10.72 -20.10
N ARG A 267 2.47 11.05 -18.85
CA ARG A 267 1.85 12.20 -18.16
C ARG A 267 2.35 13.56 -18.66
N PHE A 268 3.55 13.64 -19.23
CA PHE A 268 4.10 14.90 -19.74
C PHE A 268 4.36 14.90 -21.25
N CYS A 269 4.19 13.78 -21.96
CA CYS A 269 4.54 13.67 -23.38
C CYS A 269 3.77 14.65 -24.29
N ASP A 270 2.56 15.07 -23.88
CA ASP A 270 1.75 16.07 -24.57
C ASP A 270 2.39 17.47 -24.59
N GLN A 271 3.33 17.73 -23.68
CA GLN A 271 4.06 19.00 -23.59
C GLN A 271 5.32 19.01 -24.46
N LEU A 272 5.76 17.87 -25.01
CA LEU A 272 7.02 17.78 -25.75
C LEU A 272 6.94 18.49 -27.10
N SER A 273 8.09 18.97 -27.58
CA SER A 273 8.21 19.70 -28.86
C SER A 273 7.68 18.94 -30.07
N ASP A 274 8.10 17.68 -30.16
CA ASP A 274 7.96 16.82 -31.33
C ASP A 274 7.96 15.39 -30.81
N CYS A 275 6.76 14.91 -30.47
CA CYS A 275 6.55 13.57 -29.94
C CYS A 275 5.53 12.80 -30.79
N SER A 276 5.92 11.60 -31.20
CA SER A 276 5.06 10.67 -31.93
C SER A 276 5.24 9.26 -31.42
N TRP A 277 4.31 8.36 -31.73
CA TRP A 277 4.43 6.95 -31.41
C TRP A 277 4.20 6.04 -32.62
N GLN A 278 4.74 4.83 -32.52
CA GLN A 278 4.63 3.77 -33.52
C GLN A 278 4.51 2.41 -32.83
N ASP A 279 3.67 1.52 -33.37
CA ASP A 279 3.57 0.12 -32.90
C ASP A 279 4.80 -0.71 -33.32
N THR A 280 5.24 -0.53 -34.56
CA THR A 280 6.45 -1.16 -35.10
C THR A 280 7.31 -0.15 -35.83
N VAL A 281 8.60 -0.45 -36.00
CA VAL A 281 9.59 0.42 -36.68
C VAL A 281 9.17 0.80 -38.12
N LYS A 282 8.29 0.02 -38.75
CA LYS A 282 7.78 0.27 -40.12
C LYS A 282 6.40 0.94 -40.15
N ALA A 283 5.76 1.17 -39.00
CA ALA A 283 4.43 1.76 -38.92
C ALA A 283 4.47 3.28 -39.18
N ALA A 284 3.33 3.87 -39.53
CA ALA A 284 3.19 5.31 -39.63
C ALA A 284 3.37 5.97 -38.25
N ARG A 285 3.96 7.18 -38.21
CA ARG A 285 4.04 7.99 -36.99
C ARG A 285 2.67 8.54 -36.66
N LEU A 286 2.18 8.25 -35.45
CA LEU A 286 0.93 8.76 -34.92
C LEU A 286 1.20 9.77 -33.79
N PRO A 287 0.34 10.78 -33.60
CA PRO A 287 0.42 11.64 -32.44
C PRO A 287 0.14 10.83 -31.17
N VAL A 288 0.86 11.11 -30.09
CA VAL A 288 0.63 10.45 -28.80
C VAL A 288 -0.59 11.07 -28.14
N GLN A 289 -1.66 10.30 -28.00
CA GLN A 289 -2.88 10.74 -27.30
C GLN A 289 -2.99 10.04 -25.96
N VAL A 290 -3.11 10.82 -24.89
CA VAL A 290 -3.15 10.30 -23.52
C VAL A 290 -4.39 10.79 -22.78
N ARG A 291 -5.07 9.88 -22.08
CA ARG A 291 -6.20 10.18 -21.20
C ARG A 291 -5.92 9.67 -19.79
N GLN A 292 -5.99 10.57 -18.82
CA GLN A 292 -5.86 10.26 -17.39
C GLN A 292 -7.26 10.04 -16.79
N THR A 293 -8.00 9.08 -17.37
CA THR A 293 -9.37 8.75 -16.99
C THR A 293 -9.53 7.23 -16.94
N ASP A 294 -10.66 6.78 -16.40
CA ASP A 294 -11.06 5.38 -16.49
C ASP A 294 -11.22 4.91 -17.94
N LEU A 295 -11.18 3.58 -18.10
CA LEU A 295 -11.38 2.94 -19.40
C LEU A 295 -12.84 3.06 -19.83
N PRO A 296 -13.12 3.25 -21.13
CA PRO A 296 -14.48 3.34 -21.66
C PRO A 296 -15.13 1.95 -21.78
N LEU A 297 -15.24 1.25 -20.65
CA LEU A 297 -15.77 -0.11 -20.55
C LEU A 297 -17.19 -0.07 -20.01
N ALA A 298 -18.04 -0.95 -20.53
CA ALA A 298 -19.35 -1.24 -19.95
C ALA A 298 -19.64 -2.73 -20.02
N LEU A 299 -20.34 -3.26 -19.04
CA LEU A 299 -20.83 -4.63 -19.08
C LEU A 299 -22.25 -4.63 -19.64
N LEU A 300 -22.55 -5.50 -20.61
CA LEU A 300 -23.91 -5.70 -21.08
C LEU A 300 -24.41 -7.06 -20.61
N LEU A 301 -25.51 -7.07 -19.85
CA LEU A 301 -26.23 -8.28 -19.49
C LEU A 301 -27.46 -8.42 -20.39
N SER A 302 -27.56 -9.55 -21.08
CA SER A 302 -28.63 -9.86 -22.02
C SER A 302 -29.20 -11.27 -21.77
N GLU A 303 -30.32 -11.59 -22.41
CA GLU A 303 -30.83 -12.96 -22.41
C GLU A 303 -29.94 -13.86 -23.28
N ASN A 304 -29.79 -15.11 -22.87
CA ASN A 304 -29.12 -16.14 -23.66
C ASN A 304 -30.16 -16.87 -24.52
N PRO A 305 -30.16 -16.68 -25.86
CA PRO A 305 -31.14 -17.30 -26.74
C PRO A 305 -31.00 -18.84 -26.82
N SER A 306 -29.86 -19.39 -26.39
CA SER A 306 -29.58 -20.84 -26.39
C SER A 306 -29.80 -21.50 -25.02
N HIS A 307 -30.53 -20.85 -24.11
CA HIS A 307 -30.67 -21.26 -22.70
C HIS A 307 -31.26 -22.65 -22.48
N ASP A 308 -32.08 -23.14 -23.41
CA ASP A 308 -32.86 -24.38 -23.26
C ASP A 308 -32.02 -25.65 -22.98
N GLN A 309 -30.69 -25.60 -23.14
CA GLN A 309 -29.80 -26.76 -22.94
C GLN A 309 -28.97 -26.72 -21.64
N ASP A 310 -28.66 -25.54 -21.08
CA ASP A 310 -27.61 -25.38 -20.03
C ASP A 310 -28.10 -24.79 -18.70
N GLY A 311 -29.36 -24.36 -18.59
CA GLY A 311 -29.88 -23.81 -17.33
C GLY A 311 -29.31 -22.44 -16.93
N ARG A 312 -28.60 -21.74 -17.82
CA ARG A 312 -28.06 -20.37 -17.68
C ARG A 312 -28.72 -19.33 -18.61
N PRO A 313 -29.77 -18.61 -18.15
CA PRO A 313 -30.64 -17.80 -19.04
C PRO A 313 -30.06 -16.47 -19.46
N TYR A 314 -28.92 -16.08 -18.87
CA TYR A 314 -28.34 -14.78 -19.11
C TYR A 314 -26.92 -14.93 -19.63
N GLN A 315 -26.50 -13.95 -20.43
CA GLN A 315 -25.13 -13.81 -20.87
C GLN A 315 -24.61 -12.41 -20.53
N LEU A 316 -23.34 -12.33 -20.17
CA LEU A 316 -22.63 -11.10 -19.82
C LEU A 316 -21.47 -10.92 -20.79
N GLU A 317 -21.40 -9.72 -21.39
CA GLU A 317 -20.33 -9.33 -22.29
C GLU A 317 -19.68 -8.01 -21.86
N MET A 318 -18.41 -7.85 -22.20
CA MET A 318 -17.70 -6.59 -22.03
C MET A 318 -17.76 -5.80 -23.33
N THR A 319 -18.44 -4.65 -23.29
CA THR A 319 -18.50 -3.69 -24.39
C THR A 319 -17.48 -2.57 -24.16
N SER A 320 -16.84 -2.13 -25.24
CA SER A 320 -15.87 -1.04 -25.25
C SER A 320 -16.00 -0.25 -26.54
N GLN A 321 -15.66 1.04 -26.52
CA GLN A 321 -15.61 1.87 -27.73
C GLN A 321 -14.51 1.44 -28.72
N GLY A 322 -13.58 0.57 -28.29
CA GLY A 322 -12.45 0.08 -29.07
C GLY A 322 -11.80 -1.15 -28.45
N THR A 323 -10.76 -1.68 -29.10
CA THR A 323 -10.06 -2.87 -28.57
C THR A 323 -9.17 -2.47 -27.41
N VAL A 324 -9.47 -2.97 -26.20
CA VAL A 324 -8.70 -2.65 -24.99
C VAL A 324 -7.52 -3.59 -24.84
N ARG A 325 -6.31 -3.06 -24.86
CA ARG A 325 -5.07 -3.83 -24.72
C ARG A 325 -4.29 -3.37 -23.51
N GLN A 326 -3.90 -4.32 -22.65
CA GLN A 326 -2.99 -4.05 -21.55
C GLN A 326 -1.57 -3.91 -22.10
N LEU A 327 -0.86 -2.84 -21.74
CA LEU A 327 0.52 -2.59 -22.18
C LEU A 327 1.56 -2.92 -21.10
N THR A 328 1.18 -2.91 -19.83
CA THR A 328 2.11 -3.12 -18.71
C THR A 328 1.63 -4.20 -17.74
N VAL A 329 2.56 -4.96 -17.15
CA VAL A 329 2.25 -5.99 -16.15
C VAL A 329 1.52 -5.43 -14.92
N PRO A 330 1.87 -4.25 -14.36
CA PRO A 330 1.15 -3.64 -13.23
C PRO A 330 -0.26 -3.15 -13.57
N ARG A 331 -0.72 -3.33 -14.82
CA ARG A 331 -2.07 -2.95 -15.29
C ARG A 331 -2.37 -1.45 -15.17
N ASN A 332 -1.35 -0.61 -15.15
CA ASN A 332 -1.51 0.83 -14.99
C ASN A 332 -1.62 1.60 -16.32
N ILE A 333 -1.38 0.95 -17.46
CA ILE A 333 -1.42 1.56 -18.78
C ILE A 333 -2.14 0.62 -19.75
N TYR A 334 -3.11 1.18 -20.45
CA TYR A 334 -3.90 0.51 -21.46
C TYR A 334 -3.88 1.30 -22.77
N LEU A 335 -4.05 0.59 -23.88
CA LEU A 335 -4.25 1.16 -25.19
C LEU A 335 -5.65 0.79 -25.66
N VAL A 336 -6.46 1.81 -25.98
CA VAL A 336 -7.76 1.63 -26.62
C VAL A 336 -7.63 2.19 -28.03
N ASP A 337 -7.56 1.28 -29.00
CA ASP A 337 -7.19 1.55 -30.39
C ASP A 337 -5.82 2.26 -30.51
N ASP A 338 -5.81 3.60 -30.57
CA ASP A 338 -4.60 4.43 -30.70
C ASP A 338 -4.43 5.46 -29.55
N VAL A 339 -5.24 5.35 -28.49
CA VAL A 339 -5.23 6.27 -27.33
C VAL A 339 -4.75 5.55 -26.08
N PHE A 340 -3.75 6.12 -25.40
CA PHE A 340 -3.23 5.61 -24.13
C PHE A 340 -4.13 6.06 -22.97
N TYR A 341 -4.53 5.12 -22.13
CA TYR A 341 -5.31 5.37 -20.91
C TYR A 341 -4.47 5.07 -19.67
N LEU A 342 -4.44 6.02 -18.74
CA LEU A 342 -3.86 5.88 -17.41
C LEU A 342 -4.98 5.95 -16.38
N PRO A 343 -5.64 4.81 -16.06
CA PRO A 343 -6.69 4.79 -15.07
C PRO A 343 -6.13 5.09 -13.66
N PRO A 344 -6.94 5.71 -12.78
CA PRO A 344 -6.58 5.92 -11.39
C PRO A 344 -6.28 4.60 -10.66
N ALA A 345 -5.26 4.60 -9.80
CA ALA A 345 -4.77 3.38 -9.12
C ALA A 345 -5.83 2.66 -8.27
N GLY A 346 -6.83 3.40 -7.74
CA GLY A 346 -7.95 2.81 -6.99
C GLY A 346 -8.87 1.96 -7.87
N ASN A 347 -9.11 2.40 -9.11
CA ASN A 347 -10.09 1.80 -10.01
C ASN A 347 -9.52 0.60 -10.78
N THR A 348 -8.21 0.62 -11.06
CA THR A 348 -7.50 -0.49 -11.74
C THR A 348 -7.71 -1.84 -11.04
N ARG A 349 -7.71 -1.86 -9.70
CA ARG A 349 -7.95 -3.09 -8.92
C ARG A 349 -9.37 -3.61 -9.06
N LEU A 350 -10.33 -2.71 -9.21
CA LEU A 350 -11.74 -3.05 -9.35
C LEU A 350 -12.06 -3.60 -10.75
N LEU A 351 -11.31 -3.15 -11.76
CA LEU A 351 -11.41 -3.63 -13.15
C LEU A 351 -10.64 -4.95 -13.41
N GLU A 352 -9.76 -5.35 -12.50
CA GLU A 352 -8.93 -6.56 -12.63
C GLU A 352 -9.73 -7.82 -13.00
N PRO A 353 -10.86 -8.15 -12.32
CA PRO A 353 -11.60 -9.38 -12.60
C PRO A 353 -12.31 -9.34 -13.95
N ILE A 354 -12.74 -8.15 -14.37
CA ILE A 354 -13.40 -7.94 -15.65
C ILE A 354 -12.38 -8.14 -16.78
N LEU A 355 -11.25 -7.44 -16.70
CA LEU A 355 -10.24 -7.47 -17.74
C LEU A 355 -9.51 -8.82 -17.86
N SER A 356 -9.26 -9.52 -16.75
CA SER A 356 -8.65 -10.86 -16.80
C SER A 356 -9.58 -11.87 -17.48
N THR A 357 -10.89 -11.72 -17.30
CA THR A 357 -11.88 -12.62 -17.89
C THR A 357 -12.10 -12.34 -19.37
N PHE A 358 -12.43 -11.10 -19.72
CA PHE A 358 -12.88 -10.74 -21.08
C PHE A 358 -11.75 -10.44 -22.07
N ASN A 359 -10.53 -10.13 -21.59
CA ASN A 359 -9.37 -9.88 -22.46
C ASN A 359 -8.56 -11.17 -22.75
N THR A 360 -9.00 -12.32 -22.25
CA THR A 360 -8.41 -13.63 -22.55
C THR A 360 -8.97 -14.16 -23.88
N SER A 361 -8.07 -14.59 -24.78
CA SER A 361 -8.42 -15.18 -26.07
C SER A 361 -9.40 -16.35 -25.90
N GLY A 362 -10.63 -16.19 -26.38
CA GLY A 362 -11.67 -17.24 -26.38
C GLY A 362 -12.82 -17.04 -25.38
N SER A 363 -12.74 -16.11 -24.42
CA SER A 363 -13.77 -15.89 -23.40
C SER A 363 -14.36 -14.48 -23.46
N GLN A 364 -15.04 -14.16 -24.56
CA GLN A 364 -15.72 -12.85 -24.74
C GLN A 364 -17.11 -12.80 -24.05
N MET A 365 -17.66 -13.96 -23.69
CA MET A 365 -19.01 -14.11 -23.14
C MET A 365 -19.01 -15.00 -21.91
N LEU A 366 -19.74 -14.59 -20.86
CA LEU A 366 -20.01 -15.43 -19.68
C LEU A 366 -21.49 -15.78 -19.63
N TYR A 367 -21.81 -17.05 -19.35
CA TYR A 367 -23.19 -17.51 -19.16
C TYR A 367 -23.53 -17.64 -17.68
N LEU A 368 -24.59 -16.97 -17.25
CA LEU A 368 -25.00 -16.82 -15.86
C LEU A 368 -26.36 -17.46 -15.59
N THR A 369 -26.50 -18.08 -14.42
CA THR A 369 -27.78 -18.46 -13.83
C THR A 369 -28.54 -17.22 -13.33
N THR A 370 -29.84 -17.35 -13.02
CA THR A 370 -30.62 -16.25 -12.41
C THR A 370 -30.00 -15.76 -11.10
N GLN A 371 -29.47 -16.65 -10.27
CA GLN A 371 -28.85 -16.27 -8.99
C GLN A 371 -27.57 -15.47 -9.20
N GLU A 372 -26.72 -15.88 -10.16
CA GLU A 372 -25.47 -15.18 -10.49
C GLU A 372 -25.73 -13.80 -11.13
N ALA A 373 -26.71 -13.72 -12.05
CA ALA A 373 -27.10 -12.44 -12.65
C ALA A 373 -27.68 -11.47 -11.60
N SER A 374 -28.54 -11.97 -10.71
CA SER A 374 -29.09 -11.20 -9.60
C SER A 374 -28.00 -10.73 -8.64
N TRP A 375 -27.01 -11.58 -8.34
CA TRP A 375 -25.85 -11.25 -7.53
C TRP A 375 -24.99 -10.15 -8.17
N LEU A 376 -24.73 -10.24 -9.48
CA LEU A 376 -23.96 -9.24 -10.22
C LEU A 376 -24.64 -7.87 -10.14
N ILE A 377 -25.93 -7.79 -10.45
CA ILE A 377 -26.72 -6.55 -10.37
C ILE A 377 -26.69 -5.95 -8.97
N SER A 378 -26.68 -6.80 -7.94
CA SER A 378 -26.68 -6.39 -6.54
C SER A 378 -25.31 -5.87 -6.07
N ILE A 379 -24.21 -6.40 -6.61
CA ILE A 379 -22.83 -5.97 -6.26
C ILE A 379 -22.35 -4.78 -7.07
N MET A 380 -22.93 -4.51 -8.23
CA MET A 380 -22.65 -3.30 -9.01
C MET A 380 -23.07 -2.05 -8.21
N SER A 381 -22.17 -1.63 -7.33
CA SER A 381 -22.29 -0.47 -6.46
C SER A 381 -22.25 0.80 -7.29
N ARG A 382 -22.65 1.93 -6.68
CA ARG A 382 -22.52 3.24 -7.32
C ARG A 382 -21.08 3.49 -7.77
N GLU A 383 -20.08 3.11 -6.97
CA GLU A 383 -18.68 3.32 -7.35
C GLU A 383 -18.30 2.51 -8.59
N LEU A 384 -18.66 1.22 -8.67
CA LEU A 384 -18.37 0.38 -9.84
C LEU A 384 -19.09 0.86 -11.11
N GLN A 385 -20.32 1.37 -10.97
CA GLN A 385 -21.09 1.89 -12.10
C GLN A 385 -20.51 3.17 -12.71
N GLU A 386 -19.73 3.96 -11.96
CA GLU A 386 -19.14 5.20 -12.48
C GLU A 386 -18.06 4.94 -13.54
N PHE A 387 -17.26 3.88 -13.38
CA PHE A 387 -16.17 3.55 -14.30
C PHE A 387 -16.42 2.29 -15.14
N CYS A 388 -17.37 1.43 -14.76
CA CYS A 388 -17.81 0.30 -15.56
C CYS A 388 -19.32 0.06 -15.39
N PRO A 389 -20.17 0.81 -16.10
CA PRO A 389 -21.62 0.66 -15.98
C PRO A 389 -22.08 -0.72 -16.46
N LEU A 390 -22.93 -1.35 -15.64
CA LEU A 390 -23.72 -2.50 -16.05
C LEU A 390 -24.98 -2.02 -16.79
N LYS A 391 -25.02 -2.24 -18.10
CA LYS A 391 -26.18 -2.03 -18.95
C LYS A 391 -27.02 -3.29 -19.01
N LEU A 392 -28.33 -3.12 -18.96
CA LEU A 392 -29.31 -4.19 -19.09
C LEU A 392 -29.99 -4.07 -20.46
N GLN A 393 -30.28 -5.21 -21.09
CA GLN A 393 -31.18 -5.21 -22.24
C GLN A 393 -32.60 -4.82 -21.79
N ALA A 394 -33.36 -4.10 -22.63
CA ALA A 394 -34.65 -3.48 -22.26
C ALA A 394 -35.68 -4.48 -21.69
N GLU A 395 -35.69 -5.71 -22.20
CA GLU A 395 -36.58 -6.78 -21.76
C GLU A 395 -36.27 -7.21 -20.31
N LEU A 396 -35.00 -7.15 -19.90
CA LEU A 396 -34.56 -7.49 -18.54
C LEU A 396 -34.91 -6.41 -17.52
N GLU A 397 -34.93 -5.14 -17.94
CA GLU A 397 -35.29 -4.02 -17.06
C GLU A 397 -36.72 -4.16 -16.53
N SER A 398 -37.64 -4.67 -17.37
CA SER A 398 -39.03 -4.92 -16.97
C SER A 398 -39.19 -6.02 -15.92
N ARG A 399 -38.21 -6.92 -15.81
CA ARG A 399 -38.18 -8.06 -14.88
C ARG A 399 -37.39 -7.76 -13.60
N LEU A 400 -36.82 -6.56 -13.50
CA LEU A 400 -35.96 -6.14 -12.40
C LEU A 400 -36.78 -5.67 -11.19
N VAL A 401 -36.61 -6.34 -10.06
CA VAL A 401 -37.18 -5.93 -8.78
C VAL A 401 -36.19 -5.01 -8.06
N LEU A 402 -36.56 -3.73 -7.97
CA LEU A 402 -35.80 -2.66 -7.31
C LEU A 402 -36.35 -2.26 -5.94
N GLU A 403 -37.40 -2.94 -5.48
CA GLU A 403 -38.06 -2.61 -4.21
C GLU A 403 -37.11 -2.79 -3.01
N PRO A 404 -37.20 -1.94 -1.97
CA PRO A 404 -36.29 -1.99 -0.84
C PRO A 404 -36.48 -3.26 0.00
N LEU A 405 -35.41 -3.69 0.67
CA LEU A 405 -35.41 -4.85 1.55
C LEU A 405 -36.38 -4.67 2.72
N GLN A 406 -37.31 -5.61 2.87
CA GLN A 406 -38.06 -5.83 4.10
C GLN A 406 -37.54 -7.08 4.81
N ALA A 407 -36.85 -6.89 5.93
CA ALA A 407 -36.31 -7.98 6.73
C ALA A 407 -37.36 -8.49 7.72
N PHE A 408 -37.62 -9.80 7.71
CA PHE A 408 -38.54 -10.46 8.63
C PHE A 408 -37.81 -11.50 9.48
N ILE A 409 -38.04 -11.45 10.79
CA ILE A 409 -37.46 -12.40 11.74
C ILE A 409 -38.58 -13.03 12.54
N LYS A 410 -38.72 -14.36 12.45
CA LYS A 410 -39.61 -15.12 13.31
C LYS A 410 -38.81 -15.71 14.47
N LEU A 411 -39.14 -15.29 15.69
CA LEU A 411 -38.54 -15.79 16.92
C LEU A 411 -39.48 -16.79 17.59
N ASP A 412 -38.95 -17.96 17.90
CA ASP A 412 -39.67 -19.03 18.56
C ASP A 412 -38.89 -19.53 19.79
N ALA A 413 -39.59 -19.84 20.88
CA ALA A 413 -38.98 -20.36 22.10
C ALA A 413 -39.26 -21.85 22.24
N SER A 414 -38.24 -22.60 22.65
CA SER A 414 -38.32 -24.03 22.91
C SER A 414 -37.56 -24.38 24.19
N ALA A 415 -37.73 -25.60 24.70
CA ALA A 415 -37.02 -26.07 25.89
C ALA A 415 -35.48 -25.92 25.78
N SER A 416 -34.94 -26.02 24.56
CA SER A 416 -33.51 -25.90 24.28
C SER A 416 -33.01 -24.46 24.06
N GLY A 417 -33.87 -23.44 24.09
CA GLY A 417 -33.50 -22.04 23.83
C GLY A 417 -34.37 -21.34 22.77
N LEU A 418 -33.89 -20.20 22.28
CA LEU A 418 -34.54 -19.38 21.25
C LEU A 418 -34.10 -19.80 19.85
N LYS A 419 -35.04 -19.79 18.90
CA LYS A 419 -34.84 -20.09 17.48
C LYS A 419 -35.25 -18.88 16.65
N ALA A 420 -34.36 -18.39 15.81
CA ALA A 420 -34.60 -17.32 14.86
C ALA A 420 -34.64 -17.88 13.42
N THR A 421 -35.73 -17.57 12.71
CA THR A 421 -35.86 -17.82 11.26
C THR A 421 -35.91 -16.49 10.54
N VAL A 422 -34.95 -16.25 9.66
CA VAL A 422 -34.80 -14.98 8.93
C VAL A 422 -35.30 -15.16 7.51
N SER A 423 -36.07 -14.19 7.00
CA SER A 423 -36.47 -14.13 5.60
C SER A 423 -36.42 -12.70 5.08
N TRP A 424 -35.97 -12.55 3.85
CA TRP A 424 -35.84 -11.28 3.13
C TRP A 424 -37.00 -11.16 2.15
N GLN A 425 -37.67 -10.02 2.11
CA GLN A 425 -38.72 -9.75 1.15
C GLN A 425 -38.34 -8.55 0.28
N TYR A 426 -38.42 -8.76 -1.04
CA TYR A 426 -38.23 -7.75 -2.08
C TYR A 426 -39.50 -7.77 -2.93
N GLY A 427 -40.45 -6.88 -2.64
CA GLY A 427 -41.79 -6.90 -3.21
C GLY A 427 -42.51 -8.23 -3.07
N SER A 428 -42.83 -8.87 -4.20
CA SER A 428 -43.48 -10.19 -4.22
C SER A 428 -42.53 -11.35 -3.91
N CYS A 429 -41.22 -11.14 -3.91
CA CYS A 429 -40.23 -12.20 -3.81
C CYS A 429 -39.76 -12.37 -2.36
N ARG A 430 -39.79 -13.60 -1.85
CA ARG A 430 -39.29 -13.95 -0.51
C ARG A 430 -38.08 -14.88 -0.62
N LEU A 431 -37.00 -14.52 0.07
CA LEU A 431 -35.73 -15.23 0.07
C LEU A 431 -35.36 -15.64 1.50
N THR A 432 -34.60 -16.73 1.64
CA THR A 432 -34.01 -17.18 2.91
C THR A 432 -32.48 -17.16 2.81
N PRO A 433 -31.75 -16.77 3.88
CA PRO A 433 -30.30 -16.55 3.81
C PRO A 433 -29.48 -17.78 3.44
N ASN A 434 -29.94 -19.00 3.78
CA ASN A 434 -29.20 -20.24 3.57
C ASN A 434 -30.08 -21.29 2.88
N ARG A 435 -30.50 -20.99 1.63
CA ARG A 435 -31.24 -21.94 0.78
C ARG A 435 -30.36 -23.16 0.47
N GLU A 436 -30.47 -24.21 1.27
CA GLU A 436 -30.19 -25.57 0.80
C GLU A 436 -31.39 -26.09 0.00
N LYS A 437 -31.11 -26.81 -1.10
CA LYS A 437 -31.98 -27.37 -2.17
C LYS A 437 -33.24 -28.14 -1.74
N SER A 438 -34.04 -27.64 -0.80
CA SER A 438 -35.10 -28.38 -0.11
C SER A 438 -36.45 -27.63 -0.05
N GLU A 439 -36.71 -26.75 -1.01
CA GLU A 439 -38.07 -26.27 -1.30
C GLU A 439 -38.53 -26.96 -2.59
N LYS A 440 -39.73 -27.59 -2.55
CA LYS A 440 -40.29 -28.44 -3.61
C LYS A 440 -40.43 -27.68 -4.94
N GLU A 441 -40.16 -28.38 -6.04
CA GLU A 441 -40.11 -27.95 -7.45
C GLU A 441 -41.35 -27.22 -8.01
N ASP A 442 -42.48 -27.19 -7.30
CA ASP A 442 -43.74 -26.66 -7.83
C ASP A 442 -43.90 -25.14 -7.72
N ASP A 443 -43.26 -24.47 -6.74
CA ASP A 443 -43.25 -22.99 -6.63
C ASP A 443 -42.11 -22.32 -7.43
N LEU A 444 -41.22 -23.14 -8.03
CA LEU A 444 -39.96 -22.69 -8.65
C LEU A 444 -40.14 -22.04 -10.02
N LYS A 445 -41.20 -22.34 -10.78
CA LYS A 445 -41.34 -21.86 -12.17
C LYS A 445 -41.71 -20.38 -12.33
N ALA A 446 -42.28 -19.74 -11.29
CA ALA A 446 -42.70 -18.33 -11.35
C ALA A 446 -41.70 -17.37 -10.68
N ALA A 447 -40.84 -17.86 -9.78
CA ALA A 447 -39.85 -17.06 -9.07
C ALA A 447 -38.47 -17.02 -9.77
N ASP A 448 -38.12 -18.03 -10.57
CA ASP A 448 -36.81 -18.14 -11.24
C ASP A 448 -36.61 -17.18 -12.44
N THR A 449 -37.64 -16.41 -12.81
CA THR A 449 -37.57 -15.44 -13.91
C THR A 449 -37.42 -13.98 -13.47
N LYS A 450 -37.45 -13.66 -12.17
CA LYS A 450 -37.28 -12.27 -11.71
C LYS A 450 -35.84 -12.00 -11.26
N LEU A 451 -35.24 -10.93 -11.77
CA LEU A 451 -33.92 -10.45 -11.33
C LEU A 451 -34.13 -9.50 -10.15
N ILE A 452 -33.47 -9.75 -9.03
CA ILE A 452 -33.66 -8.98 -7.79
C ILE A 452 -32.37 -8.23 -7.47
N LYS A 453 -32.48 -6.91 -7.27
CA LYS A 453 -31.37 -6.11 -6.71
C LYS A 453 -31.39 -6.23 -5.19
N ARG A 454 -30.54 -7.10 -4.65
CA ARG A 454 -30.42 -7.38 -3.22
C ARG A 454 -29.55 -6.34 -2.52
N ASP A 455 -29.97 -5.95 -1.33
CA ASP A 455 -29.16 -5.11 -0.43
C ASP A 455 -28.37 -6.01 0.54
N PHE A 456 -27.22 -6.49 0.07
CA PHE A 456 -26.35 -7.35 0.87
C PHE A 456 -25.82 -6.65 2.13
N LEU A 457 -25.70 -5.32 2.13
CA LEU A 457 -25.21 -4.58 3.28
C LEU A 457 -26.24 -4.62 4.42
N GLN A 458 -27.51 -4.36 4.11
CA GLN A 458 -28.58 -4.43 5.11
C GLN A 458 -28.87 -5.87 5.54
N GLU A 459 -28.88 -6.83 4.62
CA GLU A 459 -29.01 -8.26 4.96
C GLU A 459 -27.91 -8.68 5.96
N LYS A 460 -26.66 -8.28 5.69
CA LYS A 460 -25.51 -8.58 6.56
C LYS A 460 -25.60 -7.87 7.90
N LYS A 461 -26.08 -6.62 7.96
CA LYS A 461 -26.30 -5.91 9.24
C LYS A 461 -27.28 -6.65 10.14
N VAL A 462 -28.42 -7.08 9.60
CA VAL A 462 -29.43 -7.84 10.36
C VAL A 462 -28.87 -9.19 10.83
N LEU A 463 -28.15 -9.91 9.97
CA LEU A 463 -27.52 -11.17 10.36
C LEU A 463 -26.45 -10.97 11.43
N ASN A 464 -25.59 -9.97 11.28
CA ASN A 464 -24.55 -9.65 12.27
C ASN A 464 -25.16 -9.29 13.62
N ALA A 465 -26.27 -8.54 13.67
CA ALA A 465 -26.95 -8.24 14.92
C ALA A 465 -27.41 -9.52 15.66
N LEU A 466 -27.90 -10.53 14.94
CA LEU A 466 -28.24 -11.83 15.51
C LEU A 466 -26.98 -12.60 15.98
N LEU A 467 -25.92 -12.63 15.17
CA LEU A 467 -24.68 -13.34 15.53
C LEU A 467 -23.99 -12.69 16.75
N THR A 468 -23.95 -11.36 16.83
CA THR A 468 -23.41 -10.61 17.98
C THR A 468 -24.24 -10.83 19.24
N ALA A 469 -25.55 -11.05 19.11
CA ALA A 469 -26.41 -11.45 20.22
C ALA A 469 -26.17 -12.90 20.70
N GLY A 470 -25.28 -13.66 20.06
CA GLY A 470 -24.90 -15.03 20.44
C GLY A 470 -25.64 -16.13 19.68
N PHE A 471 -26.44 -15.80 18.66
CA PHE A 471 -27.09 -16.82 17.83
C PHE A 471 -26.06 -17.54 16.97
N ASN A 472 -26.18 -18.87 16.88
CA ASN A 472 -25.31 -19.70 16.04
C ASN A 472 -26.12 -20.45 14.99
N TRP A 473 -25.51 -20.69 13.82
CA TRP A 473 -26.12 -21.45 12.74
C TRP A 473 -26.24 -22.93 13.09
N GLN A 474 -27.44 -23.48 12.92
CA GLN A 474 -27.72 -24.91 12.93
C GLN A 474 -28.58 -25.25 11.70
N GLY A 475 -27.93 -25.61 10.59
CA GLY A 475 -28.55 -25.74 9.28
C GLY A 475 -29.03 -24.37 8.76
N ASN A 476 -30.30 -24.27 8.36
CA ASN A 476 -30.93 -23.01 7.90
C ASN A 476 -31.61 -22.21 9.03
N ARG A 477 -31.27 -22.46 10.30
CA ARG A 477 -31.88 -21.76 11.45
C ARG A 477 -30.82 -21.28 12.43
N LEU A 478 -31.06 -20.11 13.00
CA LEU A 478 -30.22 -19.53 14.04
C LEU A 478 -30.76 -19.94 15.42
N ARG A 479 -29.90 -20.43 16.31
CA ARG A 479 -30.28 -20.85 17.66
C ARG A 479 -29.44 -20.17 18.72
N LEU A 480 -30.11 -19.84 19.82
CA LEU A 480 -29.51 -19.28 21.02
C LEU A 480 -29.92 -20.13 22.21
N ASN A 481 -28.97 -20.91 22.73
CA ASN A 481 -29.23 -21.91 23.77
C ASN A 481 -28.70 -21.47 25.15
N ASP A 482 -27.74 -20.56 25.17
CA ASP A 482 -27.09 -20.10 26.40
C ASP A 482 -28.00 -19.13 27.18
N PRO A 483 -28.38 -19.46 28.43
CA PRO A 483 -29.24 -18.61 29.25
C PRO A 483 -28.74 -17.18 29.46
N ASP A 484 -27.42 -16.96 29.57
CA ASP A 484 -26.85 -15.63 29.81
C ASP A 484 -27.01 -14.74 28.57
N PHE A 485 -26.75 -15.30 27.39
CA PHE A 485 -26.97 -14.60 26.14
C PHE A 485 -28.46 -14.42 25.82
N ILE A 486 -29.34 -15.37 26.19
CA ILE A 486 -30.80 -15.19 26.05
C ILE A 486 -31.26 -14.01 26.91
N PHE A 487 -30.80 -13.91 28.15
CA PHE A 487 -31.12 -12.79 29.03
C PHE A 487 -30.64 -11.47 28.42
N ALA A 488 -29.37 -11.38 28.01
CA ALA A 488 -28.81 -10.17 27.39
C ALA A 488 -29.55 -9.77 26.10
N PHE A 489 -29.91 -10.76 25.27
CA PHE A 489 -30.67 -10.54 24.05
C PHE A 489 -32.05 -9.91 24.32
N LEU A 490 -32.80 -10.46 25.28
CA LEU A 490 -34.12 -9.95 25.65
C LEU A 490 -34.04 -8.57 26.31
N ASP A 491 -32.95 -8.30 27.03
CA ASP A 491 -32.75 -7.04 27.77
C ASP A 491 -32.46 -5.85 26.84
N GLN A 492 -31.59 -6.05 25.84
CA GLN A 492 -31.04 -4.95 25.05
C GLN A 492 -31.15 -5.21 23.53
N SER A 493 -30.66 -6.36 23.06
CA SER A 493 -30.52 -6.62 21.63
C SER A 493 -31.86 -6.79 20.89
N LEU A 494 -32.93 -7.19 21.58
CA LEU A 494 -34.26 -7.34 20.98
C LEU A 494 -34.84 -6.00 20.50
N ALA A 495 -34.58 -4.91 21.24
CA ALA A 495 -35.02 -3.58 20.87
C ALA A 495 -34.26 -3.08 19.63
N GLU A 496 -32.95 -3.28 19.60
CA GLU A 496 -32.10 -2.98 18.44
C GLU A 496 -32.55 -3.79 17.21
N LEU A 497 -32.81 -5.09 17.38
CA LEU A 497 -33.26 -5.95 16.28
C LEU A 497 -34.61 -5.53 15.70
N LYS A 498 -35.56 -5.09 16.55
CA LYS A 498 -36.85 -4.54 16.12
C LYS A 498 -36.73 -3.24 15.32
N SER A 499 -35.66 -2.47 15.54
CA SER A 499 -35.39 -1.26 14.75
C SER A 499 -34.87 -1.58 13.35
N LEU A 500 -34.18 -2.72 13.19
CA LEU A 500 -33.57 -3.15 11.93
C LEU A 500 -34.47 -4.09 11.09
N ALA A 501 -35.39 -4.82 11.73
CA ALA A 501 -36.22 -5.82 11.08
C ALA A 501 -37.61 -5.96 11.75
N GLN A 502 -38.57 -6.48 10.99
CA GLN A 502 -39.89 -6.84 11.52
C GLN A 502 -39.80 -8.17 12.28
N VAL A 503 -39.85 -8.08 13.62
CA VAL A 503 -39.71 -9.24 14.52
C VAL A 503 -41.07 -9.77 14.97
N ASN A 504 -41.39 -10.99 14.55
CA ASN A 504 -42.60 -11.70 14.95
C ASN A 504 -42.29 -12.78 16.00
N LEU A 505 -42.82 -12.59 17.21
CA LEU A 505 -42.68 -13.52 18.34
C LEU A 505 -43.82 -14.56 18.32
N SER A 506 -43.46 -15.84 18.39
CA SER A 506 -44.41 -16.94 18.62
C SER A 506 -45.09 -16.83 19.99
N THR A 507 -46.17 -17.59 20.20
CA THR A 507 -46.86 -17.65 21.50
C THR A 507 -45.91 -18.08 22.63
N ALA A 508 -45.05 -19.07 22.39
CA ALA A 508 -44.03 -19.51 23.34
C ALA A 508 -42.96 -18.43 23.58
N ALA A 509 -42.50 -17.74 22.52
CA ALA A 509 -41.51 -16.68 22.67
C ALA A 509 -42.04 -15.46 23.43
N ARG A 510 -43.35 -15.16 23.33
CA ARG A 510 -43.99 -14.10 24.11
C ARG A 510 -44.04 -14.37 25.61
N GLN A 511 -43.95 -15.64 26.03
CA GLN A 511 -43.96 -16.03 27.45
C GLN A 511 -42.56 -15.89 28.08
N VAL A 512 -41.51 -15.88 27.26
CA VAL A 512 -40.12 -15.67 27.71
C VAL A 512 -39.86 -14.17 27.86
N VAL A 513 -40.20 -13.63 29.03
CA VAL A 513 -40.03 -12.21 29.37
C VAL A 513 -39.10 -12.03 30.57
N ILE A 514 -38.50 -10.86 30.65
CA ILE A 514 -37.74 -10.43 31.84
C ILE A 514 -38.71 -9.73 32.80
N ARG A 515 -39.00 -10.36 33.93
CA ARG A 515 -39.75 -9.78 35.05
C ARG A 515 -38.85 -8.87 35.88
N PRO A 516 -39.39 -7.75 36.40
CA PRO A 516 -38.64 -6.87 37.29
C PRO A 516 -38.21 -7.61 38.57
N ALA A 517 -37.23 -7.03 39.26
CA ALA A 517 -36.83 -7.53 40.57
C ALA A 517 -38.00 -7.43 41.56
N PRO A 518 -38.19 -8.43 42.43
CA PRO A 518 -39.25 -8.41 43.43
C PRO A 518 -39.04 -7.26 44.42
N ASP A 519 -40.13 -6.63 44.86
CA ASP A 519 -40.09 -5.70 45.99
C ASP A 519 -40.10 -6.49 47.30
N ILE A 520 -38.91 -6.79 47.81
CA ILE A 520 -38.75 -7.53 49.07
C ILE A 520 -38.72 -6.53 50.23
N ARG A 521 -39.68 -6.69 51.15
CA ARG A 521 -39.80 -5.87 52.36
C ARG A 521 -39.68 -6.74 53.59
N VAL A 522 -38.95 -6.24 54.58
CA VAL A 522 -38.73 -6.91 55.86
C VAL A 522 -39.02 -5.91 56.95
N ASN A 523 -40.04 -6.20 57.76
CA ASN A 523 -40.49 -5.33 58.84
C ASN A 523 -40.26 -6.02 60.19
N PHE A 524 -39.88 -5.23 61.19
CA PHE A 524 -39.70 -5.67 62.55
C PHE A 524 -40.70 -4.94 63.43
N ARG A 525 -41.53 -5.67 64.18
CA ARG A 525 -42.49 -5.11 65.14
C ARG A 525 -42.27 -5.73 66.51
N TRP A 526 -42.20 -4.88 67.53
CA TRP A 526 -42.13 -5.35 68.91
C TRP A 526 -43.54 -5.75 69.40
N LEU A 527 -43.67 -6.93 70.00
CA LEU A 527 -44.89 -7.40 70.64
C LEU A 527 -44.72 -7.29 72.16
N GLU A 528 -45.20 -6.18 72.74
CA GLU A 528 -45.08 -5.88 74.17
C GLU A 528 -45.71 -6.97 75.04
N ASP A 529 -46.86 -7.52 74.62
CA ASP A 529 -47.59 -8.55 75.36
C ASP A 529 -46.85 -9.90 75.44
N GLN A 530 -45.90 -10.15 74.54
CA GLN A 530 -45.22 -11.45 74.39
C GLN A 530 -43.70 -11.37 74.61
N ASP A 531 -43.18 -10.20 75.00
CA ASP A 531 -41.74 -9.90 75.14
C ASP A 531 -40.89 -10.46 73.97
N SER A 532 -41.41 -10.31 72.75
CA SER A 532 -40.85 -10.93 71.53
C SER A 532 -40.87 -9.99 70.32
N LEU A 533 -39.94 -10.24 69.39
CA LEU A 533 -39.81 -9.51 68.14
C LEU A 533 -40.54 -10.26 67.03
N LEU A 534 -41.52 -9.62 66.40
CA LEU A 534 -42.18 -10.13 65.20
C LEU A 534 -41.40 -9.65 63.96
N LEU A 535 -40.94 -10.62 63.17
CA LEU A 535 -40.35 -10.40 61.86
C LEU A 535 -41.40 -10.72 60.80
N GLU A 536 -41.76 -9.73 59.98
CA GLU A 536 -42.66 -9.89 58.84
C GLU A 536 -41.87 -9.76 57.53
N GLN A 537 -41.94 -10.77 56.67
CA GLN A 537 -41.25 -10.82 55.39
C GLN A 537 -42.26 -10.83 54.26
N HIS A 538 -42.08 -9.92 53.30
CA HIS A 538 -42.90 -9.85 52.10
C HIS A 538 -42.02 -10.00 50.86
N TYR A 539 -42.22 -11.07 50.09
CA TYR A 539 -41.46 -11.38 48.87
C TYR A 539 -42.25 -11.07 47.58
N GLY A 540 -43.32 -10.29 47.67
CA GLY A 540 -44.24 -10.01 46.56
C GLY A 540 -44.96 -11.27 46.05
N ASP A 541 -45.30 -11.30 44.76
CA ASP A 541 -45.98 -12.44 44.11
C ASP A 541 -45.04 -13.65 43.82
N MET A 542 -43.99 -13.84 44.63
CA MET A 542 -43.00 -14.88 44.41
C MET A 542 -43.38 -16.15 45.20
N PRO A 543 -43.60 -17.30 44.55
CA PRO A 543 -43.87 -18.56 45.25
C PRO A 543 -42.63 -19.03 46.04
N ALA A 544 -42.85 -19.77 47.13
CA ALA A 544 -41.79 -20.19 48.07
C ALA A 544 -40.59 -20.90 47.41
N ILE A 545 -40.84 -21.67 46.34
CA ILE A 545 -39.77 -22.34 45.56
C ILE A 545 -38.90 -21.31 44.82
N GLU A 546 -39.50 -20.29 44.20
CA GLU A 546 -38.76 -19.19 43.55
C GLU A 546 -37.96 -18.38 44.57
N GLN A 547 -38.48 -18.19 45.79
CA GLN A 547 -37.78 -17.46 46.87
C GLN A 547 -36.46 -18.13 47.26
N ALA A 548 -36.47 -19.46 47.42
CA ALA A 548 -35.25 -20.22 47.71
C ALA A 548 -34.20 -20.07 46.59
N HIS A 549 -34.63 -20.16 45.32
CA HIS A 549 -33.75 -19.93 44.17
C HIS A 549 -33.25 -18.48 44.12
N TYR A 550 -34.03 -17.51 44.56
CA TYR A 550 -33.63 -16.10 44.62
C TYR A 550 -32.54 -15.84 45.64
N LEU A 551 -32.70 -16.38 46.85
CA LEU A 551 -31.67 -16.29 47.89
C LEU A 551 -30.38 -17.00 47.46
N GLN A 552 -30.47 -18.17 46.81
CA GLN A 552 -29.30 -18.85 46.27
C GLN A 552 -28.61 -18.01 45.18
N ALA A 553 -29.37 -17.47 44.24
CA ALA A 553 -28.83 -16.67 43.15
C ALA A 553 -28.21 -15.34 43.65
N LEU A 554 -28.75 -14.75 44.71
CA LEU A 554 -28.12 -13.63 45.43
C LEU A 554 -26.76 -14.02 46.02
N ARG A 555 -26.67 -15.18 46.69
CA ARG A 555 -25.43 -15.67 47.29
C ARG A 555 -24.35 -15.96 46.22
N GLU A 556 -24.78 -16.44 45.05
CA GLU A 556 -23.93 -16.66 43.87
C GLU A 556 -23.65 -15.38 43.05
N LYS A 557 -24.18 -14.22 43.48
CA LYS A 557 -24.06 -12.93 42.78
C LYS A 557 -24.53 -12.97 41.32
N LYS A 558 -25.52 -13.80 41.01
CA LYS A 558 -26.15 -13.88 39.69
C LYS A 558 -26.98 -12.62 39.41
N ARG A 559 -27.17 -12.33 38.12
CA ARG A 559 -27.97 -11.17 37.65
C ARG A 559 -29.46 -11.49 37.51
N TYR A 560 -29.80 -12.77 37.35
CA TYR A 560 -31.16 -13.22 37.10
C TYR A 560 -31.40 -14.64 37.62
N ILE A 561 -32.68 -15.04 37.66
CA ILE A 561 -33.14 -16.42 37.88
C ILE A 561 -33.99 -16.82 36.68
N ARG A 562 -33.85 -18.06 36.24
CA ARG A 562 -34.70 -18.65 35.20
C ARG A 562 -35.79 -19.51 35.85
N ASN A 563 -37.04 -19.16 35.59
CA ASN A 563 -38.21 -19.88 36.09
C ASN A 563 -38.51 -21.12 35.23
N ALA A 564 -39.34 -22.04 35.75
CA ALA A 564 -39.74 -23.26 35.05
C ALA A 564 -40.55 -22.98 33.77
N ASP A 565 -41.24 -21.84 33.71
CA ASP A 565 -41.96 -21.33 32.52
C ASP A 565 -41.01 -20.75 31.44
N GLY A 566 -39.71 -20.72 31.70
CA GLY A 566 -38.70 -20.16 30.82
C GLY A 566 -38.51 -18.65 30.93
N SER A 567 -39.31 -17.96 31.76
CA SER A 567 -39.16 -16.53 32.03
C SER A 567 -37.94 -16.24 32.89
N PHE A 568 -37.43 -15.01 32.81
CA PHE A 568 -36.31 -14.54 33.60
C PHE A 568 -36.82 -13.56 34.65
N ARG A 569 -36.28 -13.62 35.87
CA ARG A 569 -36.51 -12.60 36.90
C ARG A 569 -35.22 -11.90 37.24
N ARG A 570 -35.19 -10.56 37.16
CA ARG A 570 -34.03 -9.77 37.56
C ARG A 570 -33.79 -9.90 39.06
N ILE A 571 -32.52 -9.88 39.46
CA ILE A 571 -32.13 -9.88 40.87
C ILE A 571 -31.65 -8.48 41.24
N ASN A 572 -32.17 -7.94 42.33
CA ASN A 572 -31.62 -6.71 42.90
C ASN A 572 -30.47 -7.05 43.86
N GLN A 573 -29.24 -6.69 43.49
CA GLN A 573 -28.05 -6.93 44.31
C GLN A 573 -27.79 -5.83 45.35
N GLN A 574 -28.42 -4.65 45.23
CA GLN A 574 -28.09 -3.47 46.05
C GLN A 574 -28.20 -3.76 47.56
N HIS A 575 -29.16 -4.59 47.97
CA HIS A 575 -29.37 -4.97 49.38
C HIS A 575 -29.32 -6.48 49.62
N GLY A 576 -28.71 -7.23 48.68
CA GLY A 576 -28.65 -8.69 48.75
C GLY A 576 -27.95 -9.19 50.01
N ASN A 577 -26.88 -8.52 50.44
CA ASN A 577 -26.09 -8.93 51.61
C ASN A 577 -26.88 -8.85 52.92
N LEU A 578 -27.75 -7.85 53.06
CA LEU A 578 -28.62 -7.69 54.23
C LEU A 578 -29.65 -8.82 54.32
N LEU A 579 -30.29 -9.11 53.19
CA LEU A 579 -31.27 -10.20 53.10
C LEU A 579 -30.63 -11.57 53.37
N LEU A 580 -29.41 -11.80 52.85
CA LEU A 580 -28.65 -13.02 53.09
C LEU A 580 -28.23 -13.15 54.57
N ALA A 581 -27.73 -12.07 55.18
CA ALA A 581 -27.34 -12.07 56.60
C ALA A 581 -28.53 -12.37 57.52
N LEU A 582 -29.70 -11.78 57.24
CA LEU A 582 -30.94 -12.08 57.96
C LEU A 582 -31.31 -13.56 57.80
N HIS A 583 -31.29 -14.08 56.57
CA HIS A 583 -31.66 -15.46 56.31
C HIS A 583 -30.69 -16.47 56.95
N ASP A 584 -29.39 -16.17 56.97
CA ASP A 584 -28.37 -17.00 57.62
C ASP A 584 -28.59 -17.05 59.14
N LEU A 585 -28.91 -15.93 59.78
CA LEU A 585 -29.27 -15.88 61.21
C LEU A 585 -30.53 -16.69 61.50
N LEU A 586 -31.59 -16.53 60.71
CA LEU A 586 -32.84 -17.30 60.86
C LEU A 586 -32.59 -18.81 60.72
N ARG A 587 -31.71 -19.21 59.80
CA ARG A 587 -31.32 -20.61 59.62
C ARG A 587 -30.52 -21.14 60.81
N LEU A 588 -29.56 -20.36 61.33
CA LEU A 588 -28.81 -20.71 62.55
C LEU A 588 -29.75 -20.91 63.75
N TRP A 589 -30.82 -20.14 63.80
CA TRP A 589 -31.82 -20.18 64.86
C TRP A 589 -32.90 -21.25 64.67
N GLN A 590 -32.85 -22.02 63.58
CA GLN A 590 -33.84 -23.03 63.21
C GLN A 590 -35.28 -22.47 63.18
N ALA A 591 -35.43 -21.20 62.78
CA ALA A 591 -36.73 -20.57 62.64
C ALA A 591 -37.48 -21.14 61.42
N ALA A 592 -38.78 -21.37 61.55
CA ALA A 592 -39.61 -21.79 60.42
C ALA A 592 -39.64 -20.69 59.34
N PRO A 593 -39.53 -21.04 58.05
CA PRO A 593 -39.56 -20.08 56.95
C PRO A 593 -41.01 -19.65 56.66
N ASN A 594 -41.61 -18.94 57.61
CA ASN A 594 -42.93 -18.34 57.46
C ASN A 594 -42.80 -16.84 57.18
N ASP A 595 -43.85 -16.28 56.57
CA ASP A 595 -43.95 -14.83 56.34
C ASP A 595 -43.93 -14.04 57.65
N GLN A 596 -44.36 -14.68 58.75
CA GLN A 596 -44.29 -14.13 60.11
C GLN A 596 -43.49 -15.07 61.02
N ILE A 597 -42.42 -14.54 61.63
CA ILE A 597 -41.52 -15.26 62.53
C ILE A 597 -41.46 -14.52 63.86
N THR A 598 -41.79 -15.20 64.95
CA THR A 598 -41.66 -14.67 66.32
C THR A 598 -40.30 -15.06 66.89
N LEU A 599 -39.51 -14.07 67.28
CA LEU A 599 -38.14 -14.23 67.79
C LEU A 599 -38.06 -13.77 69.26
N PRO A 600 -37.40 -14.54 70.15
CA PRO A 600 -37.14 -14.10 71.52
C PRO A 600 -36.34 -12.80 71.62
N ARG A 601 -36.59 -12.01 72.67
CA ARG A 601 -35.95 -10.70 72.92
C ARG A 601 -34.44 -10.67 72.75
N TYR A 602 -33.73 -11.68 73.27
CA TYR A 602 -32.27 -11.71 73.23
C TYR A 602 -31.67 -11.79 71.81
N ARG A 603 -32.46 -12.20 70.80
CA ARG A 603 -32.05 -12.24 69.39
C ARG A 603 -32.18 -10.88 68.68
N ALA A 604 -32.92 -9.94 69.26
CA ALA A 604 -33.08 -8.59 68.70
C ALA A 604 -31.74 -7.84 68.62
N LEU A 605 -30.86 -8.03 69.60
CA LEU A 605 -29.50 -7.46 69.62
C LEU A 605 -28.65 -7.92 68.43
N SER A 606 -28.84 -9.15 67.95
CA SER A 606 -28.12 -9.67 66.78
C SER A 606 -28.64 -9.10 65.45
N LEU A 607 -29.85 -8.55 65.43
CA LEU A 607 -30.50 -7.96 64.27
C LEU A 607 -30.33 -6.43 64.21
N GLU A 608 -29.87 -5.80 65.29
CA GLU A 608 -29.66 -4.36 65.41
C GLU A 608 -28.88 -3.75 64.22
N PRO A 609 -27.78 -4.35 63.71
CA PRO A 609 -27.08 -3.83 62.53
C PRO A 609 -27.92 -3.85 61.25
N ILE A 610 -28.80 -4.85 61.10
CA ILE A 610 -29.68 -5.02 59.93
C ILE A 610 -30.85 -4.03 60.03
N ILE A 611 -31.43 -3.88 61.21
CA ILE A 611 -32.53 -2.96 61.49
C ILE A 611 -32.09 -1.50 61.24
N GLN A 612 -30.91 -1.10 61.74
CA GLN A 612 -30.40 0.26 61.57
C GLN A 612 -30.15 0.60 60.09
N GLN A 613 -29.65 -0.35 59.29
CA GLN A 613 -29.45 -0.16 57.85
C GLN A 613 -30.76 -0.12 57.06
N LEU A 614 -31.78 -0.88 57.47
CA LEU A 614 -33.11 -0.82 56.88
C LEU A 614 -33.86 0.47 57.25
N GLN A 615 -33.65 1.03 58.44
CA GLN A 615 -34.23 2.31 58.86
C GLN A 615 -33.59 3.51 58.15
N ASN A 616 -32.27 3.48 57.94
CA ASN A 616 -31.57 4.51 57.15
C ASN A 616 -32.11 4.59 55.70
N ARG A 617 -32.57 3.45 55.14
CA ARG A 617 -33.22 3.38 53.81
C ARG A 617 -34.58 4.08 53.76
N GLU A 618 -35.38 3.99 54.83
CA GLU A 618 -36.67 4.71 54.91
C GLU A 618 -36.44 6.23 55.00
N ALA A 619 -35.37 6.66 55.68
CA ALA A 619 -34.99 8.07 55.77
C ALA A 619 -34.42 8.65 54.46
N GLU A 620 -33.63 7.89 53.70
CA GLU A 620 -33.10 8.30 52.38
C GLU A 620 -34.17 8.29 51.26
N SER A 621 -35.12 7.36 51.31
CA SER A 621 -36.24 7.33 50.34
C SER A 621 -37.29 8.42 50.60
N ALA A 622 -37.48 8.85 51.85
CA ALA A 622 -38.36 9.96 52.22
C ALA A 622 -37.80 11.36 51.90
N THR A 623 -36.50 11.48 51.61
CA THR A 623 -35.83 12.76 51.30
C THR A 623 -35.60 13.00 49.80
N SER A 624 -36.09 12.10 48.95
CA SER A 624 -36.07 12.26 47.49
C SER A 624 -37.33 13.02 47.01
N PRO A 625 -37.24 14.17 46.31
CA PRO A 625 -38.41 14.81 45.73
C PRO A 625 -38.99 13.95 44.60
N PRO A 626 -40.27 14.09 44.23
CA PRO A 626 -40.82 13.36 43.10
C PRO A 626 -40.09 13.82 41.84
N LEU A 627 -39.38 12.88 41.18
CA LEU A 627 -38.93 13.06 39.81
C LEU A 627 -40.16 13.22 38.93
N ILE A 628 -40.32 14.43 38.40
CA ILE A 628 -41.21 14.72 37.28
C ILE A 628 -40.68 13.93 36.08
N SER A 629 -41.41 12.90 35.67
CA SER A 629 -41.58 12.48 34.27
C SER A 629 -42.86 11.65 34.15
#